data_AF-A0A072VB66-F1
#
_entry.id   AF-A0A072VB66-F1
#
_cell.length_a   1.000
_cell.length_b   1.000
_cell.length_c   1.000
_cell.angle_alpha   90.00
_cell.angle_beta   90.00
_cell.angle_gamma   90.00
#
_symmetry.space_group_name_H-M   'P 1'
#
loop_
_entity.id
_entity.type
_entity.pdbx_description
1 polymer ?
#
loop_
_entity_poly.entity_id
_entity_poly.type
_entity_poly.pdbx_seq_one_letter_code
_entity_poly.pdbx_strand_id
1 'polypeptide(L)'
;MSKPGKSVNVIAGSPNLAVYETDFGWGKPKKSDAVHLDSSGSISLSDCRGGGGGIKVGLTLERSRMINFINIFQEQLDNISSM
;
A
#
# COMPACT_ATOMS: atom_id res chain seq x y z
N MET A 1 1.94 -4.61 23.97
CA MET A 1 1.28 -3.30 24.22
C MET A 1 2.28 -2.20 23.94
N SER A 2 2.03 -1.35 22.93
CA SER A 2 2.87 -0.17 22.66
C SER A 2 2.62 0.90 23.71
N LYS A 3 3.64 1.70 24.04
CA LYS A 3 3.54 2.78 25.03
C LYS A 3 2.55 3.87 24.55
N PRO A 4 1.77 4.49 25.45
CA PRO A 4 0.96 5.65 25.13
C PRO A 4 1.86 6.76 24.59
N GLY A 5 1.58 7.26 23.39
CA GLY A 5 2.37 8.26 22.69
C GLY A 5 3.24 7.74 21.53
N LYS A 6 3.32 6.42 21.31
CA LYS A 6 4.05 5.84 20.16
C LYS A 6 3.12 4.96 19.32
N SER A 7 2.55 5.54 18.25
CA SER A 7 1.84 4.78 17.22
C SER A 7 2.84 3.98 16.39
N VAL A 8 2.84 2.66 16.55
CA VAL A 8 3.63 1.75 15.72
C VAL A 8 2.77 1.34 14.54
N ASN A 9 3.18 1.70 13.33
CA ASN A 9 2.58 1.18 12.11
C ASN A 9 3.39 -0.03 11.64
N VAL A 10 2.70 -1.14 11.41
CA VAL A 10 3.32 -2.36 10.88
C VAL A 10 3.29 -2.29 9.36
N ILE A 11 4.43 -2.55 8.73
CA ILE A 11 4.55 -2.63 7.27
C ILE A 11 4.62 -4.10 6.84
N ALA A 12 3.74 -4.49 5.93
CA ALA A 12 3.74 -5.80 5.30
C ALA A 12 4.33 -5.73 3.88
N GLY A 13 5.07 -6.77 3.47
CA GLY A 13 5.63 -6.86 2.13
C GLY A 13 6.83 -5.93 1.88
N SER A 14 7.32 -5.97 0.64
CA SER A 14 8.38 -5.11 0.14
C SER A 14 8.30 -5.04 -1.39
N PRO A 15 8.56 -3.88 -2.03
CA PRO A 15 8.67 -3.78 -3.49
C PRO A 15 9.73 -4.72 -4.08
N ASN A 16 10.76 -5.09 -3.29
CA ASN A 16 11.82 -6.00 -3.74
C ASN A 16 11.39 -7.47 -3.81
N LEU A 17 10.18 -7.82 -3.34
CA LEU A 17 9.65 -9.18 -3.51
C LEU A 17 9.25 -9.47 -4.97
N ALA A 18 9.10 -8.43 -5.81
CA ALA A 18 8.83 -8.54 -7.24
C ALA A 18 7.66 -9.51 -7.53
N VAL A 19 6.55 -9.36 -6.82
CA VAL A 19 5.44 -10.33 -6.88
C VAL A 19 4.83 -10.38 -8.28
N TYR A 20 4.81 -9.26 -9.01
CA TYR A 20 4.34 -9.24 -10.40
C TYR A 20 5.27 -9.95 -11.39
N GLU A 21 6.50 -10.33 -10.99
CA GLU A 21 7.39 -11.15 -11.83
C GLU A 21 7.11 -12.66 -11.72
N THR A 22 6.20 -13.06 -10.83
CA THR A 22 5.79 -14.47 -10.71
C THR A 22 5.03 -14.90 -11.97
N ASP A 23 5.44 -16.00 -12.61
CA ASP A 23 4.71 -16.61 -13.73
C ASP A 23 4.62 -18.12 -13.55
N PHE A 24 3.38 -18.63 -13.47
CA PHE A 24 3.10 -20.06 -13.32
C PHE A 24 2.85 -20.78 -14.66
N GLY A 25 3.00 -20.09 -15.79
CA GLY A 25 2.76 -20.61 -17.15
C GLY A 25 1.55 -19.99 -17.85
N TRP A 26 0.81 -19.12 -17.18
CA TRP A 26 -0.34 -18.38 -17.74
C TRP A 26 -0.10 -16.88 -17.86
N GLY A 27 1.15 -16.44 -17.63
CA GLY A 27 1.53 -15.03 -17.60
C GLY A 27 1.50 -14.43 -16.19
N LYS A 28 2.04 -13.23 -16.10
CA LYS A 28 2.18 -12.44 -14.86
C LYS A 28 0.83 -12.06 -14.22
N PRO A 29 0.76 -11.92 -12.88
CA PRO A 29 -0.45 -11.53 -12.17
C PRO A 29 -1.09 -10.26 -12.72
N LYS A 30 -2.43 -10.27 -12.84
CA LYS A 30 -3.18 -9.06 -13.14
C LYS A 30 -3.20 -8.09 -11.96
N LYS A 31 -3.27 -8.62 -10.74
CA LYS A 31 -3.32 -7.91 -9.45
C LYS A 31 -2.80 -8.83 -8.34
N SER A 32 -2.09 -8.27 -7.37
CA SER A 32 -1.60 -8.95 -6.16
C SER A 32 -1.78 -8.03 -4.95
N ASP A 33 -2.36 -8.49 -3.84
CA ASP A 33 -2.64 -7.70 -2.64
C ASP A 33 -2.34 -8.46 -1.35
N ALA A 34 -1.95 -7.74 -0.30
CA ALA A 34 -1.97 -8.26 1.06
C ALA A 34 -3.40 -8.14 1.62
N VAL A 35 -4.01 -9.26 1.97
CA VAL A 35 -5.42 -9.30 2.41
C VAL A 35 -5.62 -9.16 3.92
N HIS A 36 -4.59 -9.42 4.72
CA HIS A 36 -4.66 -9.47 6.19
C HIS A 36 -4.66 -8.09 6.89
N LEU A 37 -4.65 -7.00 6.11
CA LEU A 37 -4.38 -5.64 6.60
C LEU A 37 -5.43 -5.11 7.59
N ASP A 38 -6.66 -5.59 7.48
CA ASP A 38 -7.77 -5.22 8.36
C ASP A 38 -7.56 -5.67 9.82
N SER A 39 -7.05 -6.89 10.00
CA SER A 39 -6.86 -7.53 11.30
C SER A 39 -5.67 -6.96 12.09
N SER A 40 -4.64 -6.50 11.37
CA SER A 40 -3.38 -6.02 11.95
C SER A 40 -3.22 -4.51 11.95
N GLY A 41 -4.13 -3.76 11.32
CA GLY A 41 -4.00 -2.31 11.15
C GLY A 41 -2.72 -1.92 10.41
N SER A 42 -2.23 -2.80 9.54
CA SER A 42 -0.96 -2.65 8.83
C SER A 42 -1.15 -2.02 7.45
N ILE A 43 -0.05 -1.50 6.91
CA ILE A 43 0.04 -0.99 5.54
C ILE A 43 0.93 -1.97 4.75
N SER A 44 0.60 -2.28 3.50
CA SER A 44 1.47 -3.05 2.64
C SER A 44 2.25 -2.19 1.66
N LEU A 45 3.51 -2.54 1.43
CA LEU A 45 4.31 -2.03 0.31
C LEU A 45 4.57 -3.18 -0.68
N SER A 46 4.36 -2.93 -1.96
CA SER A 46 4.57 -3.91 -3.04
C SER A 46 5.03 -3.24 -4.32
N ASP A 47 5.52 -4.04 -5.25
CA ASP A 47 5.87 -3.61 -6.59
C ASP A 47 4.64 -3.20 -7.40
N CYS A 48 4.82 -2.29 -8.35
CA CYS A 48 3.80 -1.93 -9.33
C CYS A 48 3.91 -2.82 -10.57
N ARG A 49 2.76 -3.23 -11.10
CA ARG A 49 2.68 -3.89 -12.40
C ARG A 49 3.15 -2.92 -13.49
N GLY A 50 4.06 -3.37 -14.37
CA GLY A 50 4.51 -2.60 -15.53
C GLY A 50 5.89 -1.95 -15.40
N GLY A 51 6.64 -2.20 -14.32
CA GLY A 51 8.08 -1.91 -14.26
C GLY A 51 8.49 -0.43 -14.20
N GLY A 52 7.54 0.49 -14.05
CA GLY A 52 7.80 1.94 -14.02
C GLY A 52 8.45 2.48 -12.73
N GLY A 53 9.07 1.64 -11.91
CA GLY A 53 9.69 2.03 -10.63
C GLY A 53 8.74 2.50 -9.54
N GLY A 54 7.43 2.49 -9.79
CA GLY A 54 6.41 2.86 -8.82
C GLY A 54 6.28 1.85 -7.68
N ILE A 55 5.89 2.35 -6.51
CA ILE A 55 5.54 1.54 -5.34
C ILE A 55 4.03 1.54 -5.19
N LYS A 56 3.47 0.35 -4.94
CA LYS A 56 2.07 0.21 -4.59
C LYS A 56 1.92 0.16 -3.07
N VAL A 57 1.12 1.08 -2.53
CA VAL A 57 0.73 1.12 -1.12
C VAL A 57 -0.67 0.55 -0.96
N GLY A 58 -0.83 -0.43 -0.07
CA GLY A 58 -2.12 -1.04 0.26
C GLY A 58 -2.49 -0.77 1.71
N LEU A 59 -3.75 -0.43 1.98
CA LEU A 59 -4.28 -0.23 3.32
C LEU A 59 -5.78 -0.50 3.33
N THR A 60 -6.30 -0.88 4.49
CA THR A 60 -7.75 -1.09 4.71
C THR A 60 -8.21 -0.20 5.84
N LEU A 61 -9.24 0.61 5.59
CA LEU A 61 -9.85 1.50 6.58
C LEU A 61 -11.37 1.40 6.47
N GLU A 62 -12.06 1.78 7.54
CA GLU A 62 -13.50 2.03 7.49
C GLU A 62 -13.82 3.07 6.40
N ARG A 63 -14.98 2.94 5.75
CA ARG A 63 -15.40 3.79 4.62
C ARG A 63 -15.25 5.29 4.92
N SER A 64 -15.74 5.74 6.08
CA SER A 64 -15.66 7.14 6.51
C SER A 64 -14.22 7.65 6.57
N ARG A 65 -13.32 6.84 7.13
CA ARG A 65 -11.88 7.12 7.23
C ARG A 65 -11.17 7.05 5.88
N MET A 66 -11.56 6.13 5.00
CA MET A 66 -11.00 6.02 3.66
C MET A 66 -11.32 7.26 2.81
N ILE A 67 -12.52 7.82 2.93
CA ILE A 67 -12.90 9.08 2.25
C ILE A 67 -11.97 10.22 2.69
N ASN A 68 -11.77 10.36 4.00
CA ASN A 68 -10.85 11.38 4.53
C ASN A 68 -9.40 11.14 4.07
N PHE A 69 -8.95 9.88 4.06
CA PHE A 69 -7.62 9.51 3.57
C PHE A 69 -7.43 9.92 2.11
N ILE A 70 -8.39 9.64 1.23
CA ILE A 70 -8.32 9.99 -0.20
C ILE A 70 -8.19 11.51 -0.37
N ASN A 71 -9.00 12.30 0.34
CA ASN A 71 -8.95 13.76 0.25
C ASN A 71 -7.59 14.31 0.69
N ILE A 72 -7.08 13.85 1.85
CA ILE A 72 -5.77 14.26 2.37
C ILE A 72 -4.66 13.83 1.40
N PHE A 73 -4.70 12.58 0.93
CA PHE A 73 -3.69 12.05 0.03
C PHE A 73 -3.61 12.84 -1.28
N GLN A 74 -4.76 13.17 -1.87
CA GLN A 74 -4.81 13.99 -3.08
C GLN A 74 -4.24 15.40 -2.84
N GLU A 75 -4.68 16.07 -1.76
CA GLU A 75 -4.18 17.41 -1.41
C GLU A 75 -2.65 17.41 -1.25
N GLN A 76 -2.09 16.41 -0.57
CA GLN A 76 -0.64 16.31 -0.40
C GLN A 76 0.09 16.04 -1.73
N LEU A 77 -0.48 15.21 -2.62
CA LEU A 77 0.10 14.97 -3.93
C LEU A 77 0.10 16.23 -4.80
N ASP A 78 -0.99 17.00 -4.77
CA ASP A 78 -1.11 18.25 -5.52
C ASP A 78 -0.08 19.28 -5.02
N ASN A 79 0.07 19.39 -3.70
CA ASN A 79 1.08 20.24 -3.09
C ASN A 79 2.50 19.87 -3.55
N ILE A 80 2.87 18.58 -3.52
CA ILE A 80 4.18 18.11 -3.98
C ILE A 80 4.37 18.37 -5.49
N SER A 81 3.33 18.18 -6.29
CA SER A 81 3.40 18.36 -7.75
C SER A 81 3.48 19.83 -8.17
N SER A 82 3.10 20.74 -7.28
CA SER A 82 3.17 22.19 -7.49
C SER A 82 4.50 22.83 -7.06
N MET A 83 5.39 22.06 -6.43
CA MET A 83 6.76 22.46 -6.06
C MET A 83 7.73 22.27 -7.23
#